data_AF-A0A3M7QWZ9-F1
#
_entry.id   AF-A0A3M7QWZ9-F1
#
_cell.length_a   1.000
_cell.length_b   1.000
_cell.length_c   1.000
_cell.angle_alpha   90.00
_cell.angle_beta   90.00
_cell.angle_gamma   90.00
#
_symmetry.space_group_name_H-M   'P 1'
#
loop_
_entity.id
_entity.type
_entity.pdbx_description
1 polymer ?
#
loop_
_entity_poly.entity_id
_entity_poly.type
_entity_poly.pdbx_seq_one_letter_code
_entity_poly.pdbx_strand_id
1 'polypeptide(L)'
;ALKKTGDRDEPAWLCCGNLFINFTQQQANYLLEKDQKSYDEQISKLNQGLKAKVNKLYEAENKPELKGYDLIPINKEEKQSLFDLVEKD
;
A
#
# COMPACT_ATOMS: atom_id res chain seq x y z
N ALA A 1 10.12 3.22 11.37
CA ALA A 1 9.42 3.96 12.44
C ALA A 1 9.44 3.10 13.70
N LEU A 2 9.95 3.64 14.81
CA LEU A 2 10.08 2.93 16.09
C LEU A 2 8.68 2.67 16.67
N LYS A 3 8.20 1.42 16.62
CA LYS A 3 7.04 1.02 17.44
C LYS A 3 7.52 0.97 18.89
N LYS A 4 7.21 2.01 19.67
CA LYS A 4 7.10 1.85 21.11
C LYS A 4 5.96 0.85 21.31
N THR A 5 6.26 -0.34 21.81
CA THR A 5 5.24 -1.31 22.22
C THR A 5 4.59 -0.77 23.49
N GLY A 6 3.72 0.23 23.31
CA GLY A 6 2.77 0.63 24.34
C GLY A 6 1.80 -0.51 24.60
N ASP A 7 1.28 -0.57 25.81
CA ASP A 7 0.36 -1.61 26.22
C ASP A 7 -0.87 -1.66 25.28
N ARG A 8 -1.45 -2.85 25.05
CA ARG A 8 -2.56 -2.99 24.07
C ARG A 8 -3.81 -2.20 24.46
N ASP A 9 -3.92 -1.91 25.76
CA ASP A 9 -5.03 -1.19 26.37
C ASP A 9 -4.75 0.30 26.58
N GLU A 10 -3.57 0.81 26.16
CA GLU A 10 -3.31 2.25 26.20
C GLU A 10 -4.33 3.00 25.31
N PRO A 11 -4.89 4.12 25.79
CA PRO A 11 -5.81 4.93 25.00
C PRO A 11 -5.05 5.65 23.87
N ALA A 12 -5.62 5.60 22.68
CA ALA A 12 -5.11 6.22 21.46
C ALA A 12 -6.18 7.14 20.86
N TRP A 13 -5.80 8.37 20.55
CA TRP A 13 -6.69 9.34 19.93
C TRP A 13 -6.50 9.34 18.41
N LEU A 14 -7.58 9.08 17.67
CA LEU A 14 -7.62 9.20 16.21
C LEU A 14 -8.31 10.50 15.82
N CYS A 15 -7.76 11.20 14.83
CA CYS A 15 -8.36 12.40 14.25
C CYS A 15 -9.16 12.06 12.99
N CYS A 16 -10.43 12.43 12.97
CA CYS A 16 -11.32 12.34 11.81
C CYS A 16 -11.87 13.74 11.49
N GLY A 17 -11.18 14.47 10.60
CA GLY A 17 -11.54 15.85 10.26
C GLY A 17 -11.32 16.80 11.44
N ASN A 18 -12.40 17.33 12.02
CA ASN A 18 -12.37 18.16 13.23
C ASN A 18 -12.74 17.39 14.51
N LEU A 19 -12.90 16.07 14.43
CA LEU A 19 -13.26 15.22 15.56
C LEU A 19 -12.07 14.41 16.06
N PHE A 20 -11.96 14.28 17.38
CA PHE A 20 -11.03 13.37 18.03
C PHE A 20 -11.82 12.27 18.73
N ILE A 21 -11.49 11.02 18.42
CA ILE A 21 -12.17 9.85 18.96
C ILE A 21 -11.13 9.02 19.71
N ASN A 22 -11.47 8.61 20.94
CA ASN A 22 -10.62 7.75 21.76
C ASN A 22 -10.91 6.28 21.45
N PHE A 23 -9.86 5.54 21.16
CA PHE A 23 -9.87 4.10 20.95
C PHE A 23 -8.81 3.44 21.82
N THR A 24 -8.85 2.13 21.99
CA THR A 24 -7.65 1.41 22.48
C THR A 24 -6.59 1.38 21.39
N GLN A 25 -5.31 1.29 21.76
CA GLN A 25 -4.20 1.18 20.82
C GLN A 25 -4.40 0.01 19.84
N GLN A 26 -4.93 -1.12 20.31
CA GLN A 26 -5.25 -2.25 19.44
C GLN A 26 -6.32 -1.93 18.40
N GLN A 27 -7.41 -1.26 18.79
CA GLN A 27 -8.47 -0.87 17.87
C GLN A 27 -7.97 0.15 16.85
N ALA A 28 -7.21 1.16 17.29
CA ALA A 28 -6.64 2.16 16.40
C ALA A 28 -5.70 1.52 15.35
N ASN A 29 -4.84 0.60 15.77
CA ASN A 29 -3.96 -0.13 14.86
C ASN A 29 -4.75 -0.97 13.85
N TYR A 30 -5.78 -1.69 14.29
CA TYR A 30 -6.63 -2.48 13.39
C TYR A 30 -7.32 -1.62 12.34
N LEU A 31 -7.85 -0.46 12.74
CA LEU A 31 -8.49 0.48 11.81
C LEU A 31 -7.48 1.01 10.78
N LEU A 32 -6.29 1.42 11.21
CA LEU A 32 -5.23 1.89 10.32
C LEU A 32 -4.78 0.81 9.32
N GLU A 33 -4.57 -0.42 9.77
CA GLU A 33 -4.17 -1.54 8.90
C GLU A 33 -5.26 -1.88 7.88
N LYS A 34 -6.53 -1.85 8.31
CA LYS A 34 -7.67 -2.06 7.41
C LYS A 34 -7.78 -0.95 6.36
N ASP A 35 -7.61 0.31 6.77
CA ASP A 35 -7.66 1.45 5.85
C ASP A 35 -6.53 1.39 4.83
N GLN A 36 -5.30 1.09 5.27
CA GLN A 36 -4.16 0.89 4.37
C GLN A 36 -4.47 -0.18 3.32
N LYS A 37 -4.99 -1.34 3.74
CA LYS A 37 -5.36 -2.41 2.82
C LYS A 37 -6.43 -1.97 1.82
N SER A 38 -7.44 -1.24 2.27
CA SER A 38 -8.50 -0.73 1.38
C SER A 38 -7.97 0.28 0.36
N TYR A 39 -7.04 1.16 0.76
CA TYR A 39 -6.41 2.08 -0.18
C TYR A 39 -5.56 1.34 -1.21
N ASP A 40 -4.78 0.34 -0.80
CA ASP A 40 -3.97 -0.46 -1.72
C ASP A 40 -4.84 -1.18 -2.77
N GLU A 41 -5.96 -1.76 -2.34
CA GLU A 41 -6.94 -2.39 -3.25
C GLU A 41 -7.52 -1.38 -4.26
N GLN A 42 -7.87 -0.17 -3.80
CA GLN A 42 -8.40 0.89 -4.66
C GLN A 42 -7.36 1.41 -5.65
N ILE A 43 -6.11 1.62 -5.21
CA ILE A 43 -4.99 2.02 -6.07
C ILE A 43 -4.77 0.97 -7.16
N SER A 44 -4.73 -0.31 -6.78
CA SER A 44 -4.56 -1.41 -7.73
C SER A 44 -5.68 -1.43 -8.76
N LYS A 45 -6.94 -1.33 -8.32
CA LYS A 45 -8.11 -1.28 -9.21
C LYS A 45 -8.06 -0.08 -10.16
N LEU A 46 -7.66 1.10 -9.67
CA LEU A 46 -7.55 2.30 -10.48
C LEU A 46 -6.47 2.15 -11.56
N ASN A 47 -5.30 1.62 -11.19
CA ASN A 47 -4.20 1.39 -12.11
C ASN A 47 -4.55 0.37 -13.20
N GLN A 48 -5.20 -0.75 -12.82
CA GLN A 48 -5.69 -1.74 -13.79
C GLN A 48 -6.71 -1.13 -14.76
N GLY A 49 -7.65 -0.33 -14.24
CA GLY A 49 -8.63 0.38 -15.05
C GLY A 49 -8.00 1.40 -16.00
N LEU A 50 -6.99 2.12 -15.55
CA LEU A 50 -6.25 3.08 -16.37
C LEU A 50 -5.46 2.35 -17.48
N LYS A 51 -4.75 1.28 -17.13
CA LYS A 51 -3.99 0.46 -18.08
C LYS A 51 -4.87 -0.05 -19.22
N ALA A 52 -6.03 -0.61 -18.89
CA ALA A 52 -6.97 -1.10 -19.90
C ALA A 52 -7.45 -0.01 -20.86
N LYS A 53 -7.64 1.22 -20.36
CA LYS A 53 -8.05 2.37 -21.20
C LYS A 53 -6.89 2.86 -22.07
N VAL A 54 -5.69 2.95 -21.52
CA VAL A 54 -4.50 3.40 -22.24
C VAL A 54 -4.13 2.41 -23.34
N ASN A 55 -4.17 1.10 -23.08
CA ASN A 55 -3.90 0.09 -24.10
C ASN A 55 -4.90 0.18 -25.26
N LYS A 56 -6.20 0.33 -24.98
CA LYS A 56 -7.23 0.55 -26.02
C LYS A 56 -6.96 1.79 -26.88
N LEU A 57 -6.49 2.88 -26.27
CA LEU A 57 -6.11 4.09 -27.03
C LEU A 57 -4.88 3.83 -27.91
N TYR A 58 -3.88 3.12 -27.39
CA TYR A 58 -2.68 2.78 -28.13
C TYR A 58 -2.96 1.87 -29.33
N GLU A 59 -3.83 0.87 -29.16
CA GLU A 59 -4.33 0.03 -30.24
C GLU A 59 -5.02 0.88 -31.33
N ALA A 60 -5.88 1.82 -30.94
CA ALA A 60 -6.54 2.73 -31.87
C ALA A 60 -5.57 3.67 -32.61
N GLU A 61 -4.46 4.03 -31.96
CA GLU A 61 -3.39 4.87 -32.53
C GLU A 61 -2.32 4.06 -33.29
N ASN A 62 -2.45 2.73 -33.43
CA ASN A 62 -1.43 1.82 -33.96
C ASN A 62 -0.05 1.95 -33.28
N LYS A 63 -0.03 2.28 -31.99
CA LYS A 63 1.19 2.36 -31.17
C LYS A 63 1.45 1.03 -30.46
N PRO A 64 2.72 0.64 -30.28
CA PRO A 64 3.06 -0.57 -29.52
C PRO A 64 2.67 -0.40 -28.05
N GLU A 65 2.23 -1.49 -27.40
CA GLU A 65 1.84 -1.47 -25.98
C GLU A 65 2.94 -0.90 -25.06
N LEU A 66 2.50 -0.17 -24.04
CA LEU A 66 3.39 0.38 -22.99
C LEU A 66 3.99 -0.76 -22.16
N LYS A 67 5.28 -1.04 -22.37
CA LYS A 67 6.07 -2.00 -21.59
C LYS A 67 6.72 -1.31 -20.39
N GLY A 68 6.83 -2.00 -19.26
CA GLY A 68 7.61 -1.55 -18.09
C GLY A 68 6.84 -0.77 -17.02
N TYR A 69 5.54 -0.54 -17.19
CA TYR A 69 4.68 0.11 -16.18
C TYR A 69 3.95 -0.88 -15.26
N ASP A 70 4.19 -2.18 -15.46
CA ASP A 70 3.59 -3.29 -14.70
C ASP A 70 4.44 -3.72 -13.50
N LEU A 71 5.19 -2.79 -12.91
CA LEU A 71 6.03 -3.10 -11.76
C LEU A 71 5.16 -3.23 -10.52
N ILE A 72 5.21 -4.41 -9.90
CA ILE A 72 4.62 -4.67 -8.59
C ILE A 72 5.66 -4.22 -7.54
N PRO A 73 5.26 -3.48 -6.50
CA PRO A 73 6.17 -3.14 -5.42
C PRO A 73 6.72 -4.43 -4.79
N ILE A 74 8.04 -4.46 -4.61
CA ILE A 74 8.76 -5.53 -3.93
C ILE A 74 8.12 -5.78 -2.55
N ASN A 75 7.75 -7.02 -2.29
CA ASN A 75 7.17 -7.41 -1.02
C ASN A 75 8.27 -7.52 0.07
N LYS A 76 7.88 -7.63 1.34
CA LYS A 76 8.86 -7.66 2.45
C LYS A 76 9.82 -8.86 2.38
N GLU A 77 9.34 -10.00 1.90
CA GLU A 77 10.13 -11.23 1.77
C GLU A 77 11.15 -11.10 0.65
N GLU A 78 10.72 -10.63 -0.52
CA GLU A 78 11.58 -10.32 -1.67
C GLU A 78 12.63 -9.27 -1.32
N LYS A 79 12.26 -8.27 -0.53
CA LYS A 79 13.19 -7.24 -0.04
C LYS A 79 14.25 -7.85 0.87
N GLN A 80 13.85 -8.74 1.78
CA GLN A 80 14.76 -9.42 2.70
C GLN A 80 15.72 -10.33 1.92
N SER A 81 15.21 -11.13 0.99
CA SER A 81 16.04 -11.98 0.13
C SER A 81 17.01 -11.18 -0.73
N LEU A 82 16.64 -9.97 -1.17
CA LEU A 82 17.56 -9.06 -1.86
C LEU A 82 18.69 -8.57 -0.95
N PHE A 83 18.39 -8.19 0.29
CA PHE A 83 19.42 -7.79 1.25
C PHE A 83 20.36 -8.95 1.58
N ASP A 84 19.81 -10.14 1.82
CA ASP A 84 20.60 -11.35 2.13
C ASP A 84 21.52 -11.77 0.97
N LEU A 85 21.14 -11.44 -0.27
CA LEU A 85 21.96 -11.69 -1.46
C LEU A 85 23.08 -10.65 -1.60
N VAL A 86 22.80 -9.38 -1.30
CA VAL A 86 23.77 -8.27 -1.35
C VAL A 86 24.81 -8.34 -0.23
N GLU A 87 24.47 -8.91 0.93
CA GLU A 87 25.42 -9.12 2.04
C GLU A 87 26.31 -10.36 1.88
N LYS A 88 26.07 -11.19 0.85
CA LYS A 88 26.81 -12.43 0.59
C LYS A 88 27.99 -12.29 -0.37
N ASP A 89 28.12 -11.14 -1.03
CA ASP A 89 29.26 -10.73 -1.87
C ASP A 89 30.21 -9.81 -1.06
#